data_AF-A0A1F8CUW8-F1
#
_entry.id   AF-A0A1F8CUW8-F1
#
_cell.length_a   1.000
_cell.length_b   1.000
_cell.length_c   1.000
_cell.angle_alpha   90.00
_cell.angle_beta   90.00
_cell.angle_gamma   90.00
#
_symmetry.space_group_name_H-M   'P 1'
#
loop_
_entity.id
_entity.type
_entity.pdbx_description
1 polymer ?
#
loop_
_entity_poly.entity_id
_entity_poly.type
_entity_poly.pdbx_seq_one_letter_code
_entity_poly.pdbx_strand_id
1 'polypeptide(L)' 'MTDKTHILVKVCYQQIDAELVKQYLQAKGVPNIIIKKDNLGGMFPFPFSPSPNKIGIYVGAKDAVKAKNLLKIYKE' A
#
# COMPACT_ATOMS: atom_id res chain seq x y z
N MET A 1 14.75 -19.90 -1.07
CA MET A 1 14.44 -18.82 -0.09
C MET A 1 13.29 -18.01 -0.67
N THR A 2 12.05 -18.32 -0.27
CA THR A 2 10.84 -17.69 -0.82
C THR A 2 10.51 -16.43 -0.04
N ASP A 3 10.50 -15.31 -0.76
CA ASP A 3 10.09 -13.95 -0.39
C ASP A 3 8.58 -13.88 -0.01
N LYS A 4 8.16 -14.69 0.97
CA LYS A 4 6.78 -14.75 1.52
C LYS A 4 6.58 -13.77 2.68
N THR A 5 7.46 -12.80 2.84
CA THR A 5 7.52 -11.97 4.04
C THR A 5 6.60 -10.76 4.00
N HIS A 6 6.03 -10.40 2.84
CA HIS A 6 5.23 -9.17 2.71
C HIS A 6 3.84 -9.46 2.14
N ILE A 7 2.80 -9.04 2.86
CA ILE A 7 1.39 -9.27 2.53
C ILE A 7 0.75 -7.94 2.15
N LEU A 8 0.00 -7.91 1.05
CA LEU A 8 -0.81 -6.75 0.66
C LEU A 8 -1.89 -6.48 1.72
N VAL A 9 -1.91 -5.26 2.27
CA VAL A 9 -2.89 -4.84 3.30
C VAL A 9 -3.88 -3.81 2.79
N LYS A 10 -3.48 -2.93 1.86
CA LYS A 10 -4.34 -1.91 1.26
C LYS A 10 -3.83 -1.50 -0.12
N VAL A 11 -4.74 -1.07 -0.98
CA VAL A 11 -4.42 -0.43 -2.26
C VAL A 11 -4.90 1.02 -2.19
N CYS A 12 -4.01 1.94 -2.52
CA CYS A 12 -4.26 3.37 -2.61
C CYS A 12 -4.15 3.81 -4.08
N TYR A 13 -4.76 4.96 -4.40
CA TYR A 13 -4.74 5.53 -5.76
C TYR A 13 -3.91 6.79 -5.89
N GLN A 14 -3.55 7.39 -4.75
CA GLN A 14 -2.70 8.56 -4.63
C GLN A 14 -1.46 8.20 -3.81
N GLN A 15 -0.31 8.75 -4.22
CA GLN A 15 0.95 8.52 -3.50
C GLN A 15 0.89 9.10 -2.09
N ILE A 16 0.28 10.26 -1.93
CA ILE A 16 0.09 10.92 -0.63
C ILE A 16 -0.70 10.03 0.33
N ASP A 17 -1.79 9.41 -0.14
CA ASP A 17 -2.60 8.49 0.67
C ASP A 17 -1.79 7.26 1.11
N ALA A 18 -0.96 6.71 0.21
CA ALA A 18 -0.09 5.59 0.54
C ALA A 18 1.00 5.94 1.57
N GLU A 19 1.57 7.15 1.48
CA GLU A 19 2.55 7.65 2.45
C GLU A 19 1.92 7.93 3.81
N LEU A 20 0.71 8.51 3.86
CA LEU A 20 -0.03 8.70 5.10
C LEU A 20 -0.33 7.37 5.80
N VAL A 21 -0.77 6.37 5.05
CA VAL A 21 -1.01 5.02 5.59
C VAL A 21 0.29 4.40 6.10
N LYS A 22 1.40 4.58 5.39
CA LYS A 22 2.71 4.11 5.86
C LYS A 22 3.10 4.78 7.18
N GLN A 23 3.03 6.11 7.27
CA GLN A 23 3.35 6.83 8.51
C GLN A 23 2.45 6.40 9.66
N TYR A 24 1.15 6.24 9.42
CA TYR A 24 0.20 5.76 10.42
C TYR A 24 0.55 4.37 10.94
N LEU A 25 0.85 3.43 10.05
CA LEU A 25 1.25 2.07 10.43
C LEU A 25 2.60 2.06 11.17
N GLN A 26 3.59 2.88 10.75
CA GLN A 26 4.86 3.03 11.47
C GLN A 26 4.65 3.59 12.87
N ALA A 27 3.82 4.63 13.03
CA ALA A 27 3.48 5.21 14.32
C ALA A 27 2.77 4.21 15.25
N LYS A 28 2.06 3.22 14.69
CA LYS A 28 1.41 2.13 15.44
C LYS A 28 2.33 0.92 15.68
N GLY A 29 3.61 1.03 15.37
CA GLY A 29 4.62 0.01 15.62
C GLY A 29 4.68 -1.07 14.55
N VAL A 30 4.42 -0.73 13.28
CA VAL A 30 4.61 -1.60 12.12
C VAL A 30 5.72 -1.01 11.25
N PRO A 31 7.00 -1.37 11.46
CA PRO A 31 8.12 -0.73 10.75
C PRO A 31 8.33 -1.28 9.34
N ASN A 32 8.05 -2.57 9.11
CA ASN A 32 8.29 -3.26 7.84
C ASN A 32 7.15 -3.07 6.84
N ILE A 33 7.13 -1.91 6.18
CA ILE A 33 6.13 -1.54 5.17
C ILE A 33 6.82 -1.25 3.84
N ILE A 34 6.35 -1.90 2.79
CA ILE A 34 6.79 -1.70 1.42
C ILE A 34 5.62 -1.12 0.62
N ILE A 35 5.84 0.03 0.01
CA ILE A 35 4.89 0.60 -0.96
C ILE A 35 5.37 0.16 -2.35
N LYS A 36 4.56 -0.64 -3.04
CA LYS A 36 4.79 -0.95 -4.47
C LYS A 36 3.79 -0.18 -5.31
N LYS A 37 4.31 0.67 -6.17
CA LYS A 37 3.52 1.33 -7.21
C LYS A 37 3.43 0.39 -8.40
N ASP A 38 2.25 -0.14 -8.67
CA ASP A 38 1.98 -0.81 -9.94
C ASP A 38 1.77 0.30 -10.97
N ASN A 39 2.89 0.76 -11.54
CA ASN A 39 2.89 1.60 -12.74
C ASN A 39 2.49 0.70 -13.92
N LEU A 40 1.22 0.30 -13.99
CA LEU A 40 0.60 -0.14 -15.24
C LEU A 40 0.47 1.12 -16.10
N GLY A 41 1.59 1.53 -16.68
CA GLY A 41 1.74 2.78 -17.40
C GLY A 41 0.71 2.89 -18.50
N GLY A 42 -0.03 3.99 -18.51
CA GLY A 42 -0.46 4.57 -19.77
C GLY A 42 0.80 4.97 -20.52
N MET A 43 1.24 4.14 -21.46
CA MET A 43 2.27 4.52 -22.41
C MET A 43 1.69 5.64 -23.29
N PHE A 44 2.38 6.77 -23.31
CA PHE A 44 2.12 7.91 -24.19
C PHE A 44 1.88 7.40 -25.63
N PRO A 45 0.82 7.85 -26.36
CA PRO A 45 0.45 9.26 -26.47
C PRO A 45 -1.00 9.63 -26.12
N PHE A 46 -1.74 8.84 -25.34
CA PHE A 46 -3.11 9.20 -24.94
C PHE A 46 -3.16 9.82 -23.53
N PRO A 47 -3.43 11.14 -23.38
CA PRO A 47 -3.29 11.85 -22.11
C PRO A 47 -4.46 11.66 -21.11
N PHE A 48 -5.45 10.81 -21.40
CA PHE A 48 -6.69 10.75 -20.59
C PHE A 48 -7.24 9.34 -20.34
N SER A 49 -6.36 8.39 -20.02
CA SER A 49 -6.86 7.23 -19.26
C SER A 49 -6.62 7.52 -17.78
N PRO A 50 -7.67 7.80 -16.97
CA PRO A 50 -7.56 7.76 -15.51
C PRO A 50 -7.41 6.31 -15.07
N SER A 51 -6.38 5.61 -15.58
CA SER A 51 -5.95 4.35 -15.03
C SER A 51 -5.50 4.67 -13.62
N PRO A 52 -6.22 4.21 -12.58
CA PRO A 52 -5.87 4.55 -11.21
C PRO A 52 -4.47 4.01 -11.01
N ASN A 53 -3.50 4.86 -10.70
CA ASN A 53 -2.18 4.41 -10.28
C ASN A 53 -2.40 3.56 -9.03
N LYS A 54 -2.41 2.23 -9.18
CA LYS A 54 -2.67 1.32 -8.06
C LYS A 54 -1.39 1.21 -7.26
N ILE A 55 -1.42 1.74 -6.06
CA ILE A 55 -0.31 1.73 -5.12
C ILE A 55 -0.65 0.71 -4.05
N GLY A 56 0.00 -0.46 -4.12
CA GLY A 56 -0.16 -1.51 -3.13
C GLY A 56 0.73 -1.26 -1.92
N ILE A 57 0.14 -1.32 -0.73
CA ILE A 57 0.85 -1.26 0.54
C ILE A 57 1.00 -2.69 1.05
N TYR A 58 2.24 -3.10 1.21
CA TYR A 58 2.62 -4.43 1.66
C TYR A 58 3.28 -4.32 3.04
N VAL A 59 2.96 -5.24 3.93
CA VAL A 59 3.47 -5.25 5.31
C VAL A 59 4.06 -6.60 5.64
N GLY A 60 5.08 -6.63 6.49
CA GLY A 60 5.63 -7.85 7.06
C GLY A 60 4.54 -8.84 7.52
N ALA A 61 4.64 -10.13 7.18
CA ALA A 61 3.62 -11.14 7.49
C ALA A 61 3.31 -11.23 9.00
N LYS A 62 4.31 -10.98 9.85
CA LYS A 62 4.16 -10.91 11.32
C LYS A 62 3.24 -9.78 11.76
N ASP A 63 3.30 -8.65 11.08
CA ASP A 63 2.55 -7.43 11.39
C ASP A 63 1.30 -7.25 10.52
N ALA A 64 1.10 -8.12 9.52
CA ALA A 64 0.01 -8.00 8.55
C ALA A 64 -1.38 -8.09 9.22
N VAL A 65 -1.55 -8.92 10.25
CA VAL A 65 -2.80 -9.01 11.02
C VAL A 65 -3.09 -7.70 11.75
N LYS A 66 -2.08 -7.14 12.40
CA LYS A 66 -2.17 -5.86 13.12
C LYS A 66 -2.45 -4.71 12.16
N ALA A 67 -1.73 -4.63 11.04
CA ALA A 67 -1.93 -3.62 10.00
C ALA A 67 -3.33 -3.71 9.38
N LYS A 68 -3.83 -4.91 9.04
CA LYS A 68 -5.19 -5.10 8.55
C LYS A 68 -6.25 -4.66 9.58
N ASN A 69 -6.02 -4.93 10.86
CA ASN A 69 -6.95 -4.52 11.91
C ASN A 69 -6.99 -2.99 12.08
N LEU A 70 -5.82 -2.35 12.10
CA LEU A 70 -5.68 -0.90 12.15
C LEU A 70 -6.33 -0.21 10.94
N LEU A 71 -6.19 -0.78 9.75
CA LEU A 71 -6.79 -0.29 8.52
C LEU A 71 -8.30 -0.51 8.44
N LYS A 72 -8.83 -1.54 9.13
CA LYS A 72 -10.28 -1.76 9.26
C LYS A 72 -10.94 -0.66 10.09
N ILE A 73 -10.29 -0.23 11.18
CA ILE A 73 -10.77 0.83 12.07
C ILE A 73 -10.73 2.21 11.37
N TYR A 74 -9.84 2.39 10.39
CA TYR A 74 -9.73 3.62 9.61
C TYR A 74 -10.88 3.81 8.59
N LYS A 75 -11.88 2.91 8.53
CA LYS A 75 -12.98 2.93 7.56
C LYS A 75 -14.35 3.22 8.20
N GLU A 76 -14.36 3.98 9.29
CA GLU A 76 -15.58 4.56 9.89
C GLU A 76 -15.59 6.08 9.68
#